data_AF-A0A2N5YME0-F1
#
_entry.id   AF-A0A2N5YME0-F1
#
_cell.length_a   1.000
_cell.length_b   1.000
_cell.length_c   1.000
_cell.angle_alpha   90.00
_cell.angle_beta   90.00
_cell.angle_gamma   90.00
#
_symmetry.space_group_name_H-M   'P 1'
#
loop_
_entity.id
_entity.type
_entity.pdbx_description
1 polymer ?
#
loop_
_entity_poly.entity_id
_entity_poly.type
_entity_poly.pdbx_seq_one_letter_code
_entity_poly.pdbx_strand_id
1 'polypeptide(L)'
;MVFENNTVYNKKTKTQKISFLEAVTFTYFERVSLSATGFYKTPGVNFDRESGTGNPFFYFAFGMAVSEVELDVLTGKYKFLRADIIHDVGRSINKKIDIGQVEGAFIQGVGWVTNEEMKYDEKGNLLNHSPDTYKIPGVNDIPVIFNVHLLEGAPQPKTIRRSKAVGEPPFMLAFSTWLAIKDAVSAVADHRIEPEFSIPATHEKILLSIDKLKRESCEI
;
A
#
# COMPACT_ATOMS: atom_id res chain seq x y z
N MET A 1 -0.18 -24.95 -31.81
CA MET A 1 -0.25 -23.63 -32.45
C MET A 1 0.45 -22.63 -31.54
N VAL A 2 1.12 -21.62 -32.08
CA VAL A 2 1.79 -20.56 -31.31
C VAL A 2 1.25 -19.22 -31.77
N PHE A 3 0.91 -18.35 -30.81
CA PHE A 3 0.45 -16.98 -31.02
C PHE A 3 1.48 -16.05 -30.38
N GLU A 4 2.21 -15.29 -31.18
CA GLU A 4 3.31 -14.45 -30.70
C GLU A 4 3.56 -13.31 -31.68
N ASN A 5 3.80 -12.09 -31.18
CA ASN A 5 4.17 -10.92 -31.98
C ASN A 5 3.31 -10.74 -33.24
N ASN A 6 1.98 -10.73 -33.07
CA ASN A 6 0.99 -10.60 -34.14
C ASN A 6 1.05 -11.71 -35.23
N THR A 7 1.63 -12.87 -34.91
CA THR A 7 1.85 -13.98 -35.85
C THR A 7 1.29 -15.28 -35.26
N VAL A 8 0.70 -16.12 -36.13
CA VAL A 8 0.18 -17.45 -35.80
C VAL A 8 0.92 -18.49 -36.64
N TYR A 9 1.46 -19.52 -35.99
CA TYR A 9 2.21 -20.58 -36.67
C TYR A 9 2.15 -21.93 -35.96
N ASN A 10 2.50 -23.00 -36.68
CA ASN A 10 2.65 -24.33 -36.10
C ASN A 10 4.03 -24.48 -35.45
N LYS A 11 4.06 -24.91 -34.18
CA LYS A 11 5.32 -25.09 -33.43
C LYS A 11 6.27 -26.10 -34.09
N LYS A 12 5.73 -27.13 -34.76
CA LYS A 12 6.51 -28.19 -35.43
C LYS A 12 7.01 -27.77 -36.82
N THR A 13 6.22 -26.98 -37.54
CA THR A 13 6.51 -26.51 -38.90
C THR A 13 6.51 -24.99 -38.93
N LYS A 14 7.65 -24.40 -38.54
CA LYS A 14 7.84 -22.93 -38.43
C LYS A 14 7.82 -22.18 -39.78
N THR A 15 7.72 -22.90 -40.89
CA THR A 15 7.80 -22.36 -42.26
C THR A 15 6.52 -21.67 -42.73
N GLN A 16 5.36 -22.05 -42.18
CA GLN A 16 4.09 -21.40 -42.48
C GLN A 16 3.68 -20.51 -41.32
N LYS A 17 3.59 -19.22 -41.60
CA LYS A 17 3.20 -18.18 -40.66
C LYS A 17 2.16 -17.30 -41.33
N ILE A 18 1.12 -16.96 -40.60
CA ILE A 18 0.14 -15.96 -41.00
C ILE A 18 0.07 -14.91 -39.90
N SER A 19 -0.34 -13.69 -40.24
CA SER A 19 -0.64 -12.66 -39.24
C SER A 19 -1.84 -13.08 -38.39
N PHE A 20 -1.96 -12.52 -37.19
CA PHE A 20 -3.14 -12.71 -36.35
C PHE A 20 -4.41 -12.21 -37.04
N LEU A 21 -4.31 -11.12 -37.81
CA LEU A 21 -5.42 -10.59 -38.60
C LEU A 21 -5.90 -11.60 -39.65
N GLU A 22 -4.98 -12.17 -40.44
CA GLU A 22 -5.32 -13.20 -41.42
C GLU A 22 -5.95 -14.43 -40.75
N ALA A 23 -5.40 -14.87 -39.60
CA ALA A 23 -5.97 -15.97 -38.83
C ALA A 23 -7.41 -15.70 -38.38
N VAL A 24 -7.69 -14.48 -37.89
CA VAL A 24 -9.04 -14.04 -37.50
C VAL A 24 -9.97 -13.99 -38.72
N THR A 25 -9.51 -13.43 -39.83
CA THR A 25 -10.28 -13.36 -41.08
C THR A 25 -10.63 -14.75 -41.62
N PHE A 26 -9.67 -15.69 -41.65
CA PHE A 26 -9.95 -17.07 -42.03
C PHE A 26 -10.95 -17.73 -41.08
N THR A 27 -10.77 -17.57 -39.77
CA THR A 27 -11.68 -18.12 -38.75
C THR A 27 -13.11 -17.61 -38.93
N TYR A 28 -13.26 -16.33 -39.28
CA TYR A 28 -14.55 -15.71 -39.59
C TYR A 28 -15.19 -16.29 -40.85
N PHE A 29 -14.45 -16.42 -41.96
CA PHE A 29 -14.99 -16.99 -43.20
C PHE A 29 -15.36 -18.48 -43.05
N GLU A 30 -14.66 -19.20 -42.18
CA GLU A 30 -15.00 -20.56 -41.78
C GLU A 30 -16.19 -20.63 -40.80
N ARG A 31 -16.81 -19.48 -40.48
CA ARG A 31 -17.98 -19.36 -39.58
C ARG A 31 -17.74 -19.94 -38.18
N VAL A 32 -16.50 -19.90 -37.71
CA VAL A 32 -16.16 -20.29 -36.34
C VAL A 32 -16.40 -19.09 -35.41
N SER A 33 -17.10 -19.32 -34.30
CA SER A 33 -17.39 -18.27 -33.32
C SER A 33 -16.11 -17.67 -32.74
N LEU A 34 -16.02 -16.34 -32.73
CA LEU A 34 -14.98 -15.56 -32.07
C LEU A 34 -15.45 -14.93 -30.75
N SER A 35 -16.61 -15.36 -30.24
CA SER A 35 -17.14 -14.94 -28.94
C SER A 35 -16.92 -16.04 -27.90
N ALA A 36 -16.47 -15.64 -26.71
CA ALA A 36 -16.23 -16.53 -25.59
C ALA A 36 -16.53 -15.83 -24.26
N THR A 37 -16.88 -16.62 -23.24
CA THR A 37 -17.06 -16.17 -21.87
C THR A 37 -15.97 -16.77 -20.98
N GLY A 38 -15.64 -16.09 -19.88
CA GLY A 38 -14.66 -16.56 -18.89
C GLY A 38 -15.20 -16.39 -17.47
N PHE A 39 -14.92 -17.35 -16.60
CA PHE A 39 -15.38 -17.35 -15.20
C PHE A 39 -14.28 -17.90 -14.28
N TYR A 40 -14.09 -17.27 -13.12
CA TYR A 40 -13.18 -17.71 -12.07
C TYR A 40 -13.82 -17.51 -10.70
N LYS A 41 -13.75 -18.54 -9.85
CA LYS A 41 -14.14 -18.47 -8.44
C LYS A 41 -12.93 -18.88 -7.61
N THR A 42 -12.51 -18.03 -6.68
CA THR A 42 -11.36 -18.29 -5.80
C THR A 42 -11.57 -19.59 -5.01
N PRO A 43 -10.68 -20.58 -5.15
CA PRO A 43 -10.82 -21.85 -4.46
C PRO A 43 -10.25 -21.79 -3.04
N GLY A 44 -10.65 -22.74 -2.19
CA GLY A 44 -10.01 -22.95 -0.89
C GLY A 44 -10.30 -21.86 0.16
N VAL A 45 -11.28 -20.99 -0.07
CA VAL A 45 -11.76 -20.02 0.91
C VAL A 45 -12.97 -20.60 1.64
N ASN A 46 -12.88 -20.75 2.96
CA ASN A 46 -13.95 -21.16 3.85
C ASN A 46 -13.78 -20.45 5.20
N PHE A 47 -14.84 -19.89 5.78
CA PHE A 47 -14.71 -19.23 7.07
C PHE A 47 -16.05 -19.30 7.79
N ASP A 48 -16.04 -19.88 8.99
CA ASP A 48 -17.16 -19.82 9.90
C ASP A 48 -17.02 -18.57 10.77
N ARG A 49 -17.95 -17.63 10.59
CA ARG A 49 -17.93 -16.33 11.27
C ARG A 49 -18.31 -16.44 12.74
N GLU A 50 -19.11 -17.44 13.13
CA GLU A 50 -19.55 -17.59 14.52
C GLU A 50 -18.41 -18.12 15.39
N SER A 51 -17.69 -19.14 14.92
CA SER A 51 -16.53 -19.70 15.64
C SER A 51 -15.22 -18.95 15.38
N GLY A 52 -15.14 -18.15 14.31
CA GLY A 52 -13.91 -17.47 13.90
C GLY A 52 -12.86 -18.42 13.31
N THR A 53 -13.28 -19.58 12.81
CA THR A 53 -12.37 -20.64 12.33
C THR A 53 -12.49 -20.86 10.81
N GLY A 54 -11.38 -21.30 10.20
CA GLY A 54 -11.31 -21.61 8.77
C GLY A 54 -10.18 -20.87 8.04
N ASN A 55 -10.25 -20.86 6.71
CA ASN A 55 -9.35 -20.15 5.81
C ASN A 55 -10.08 -19.02 5.04
N PRO A 56 -10.17 -17.80 5.60
CA PRO A 56 -10.88 -16.68 4.96
C PRO A 56 -10.14 -16.08 3.76
N PHE A 57 -8.82 -16.31 3.66
CA PHE A 57 -7.99 -15.69 2.63
C PHE A 57 -7.31 -16.74 1.75
N PHE A 58 -7.19 -16.44 0.46
CA PHE A 58 -6.52 -17.34 -0.48
C PHE A 58 -4.99 -17.31 -0.33
N TYR A 59 -4.45 -16.16 0.07
CA TYR A 59 -3.04 -15.92 0.39
C TYR A 59 -2.89 -14.61 1.14
N PHE A 60 -1.69 -14.36 1.67
CA PHE A 60 -1.31 -13.09 2.28
C PHE A 60 -0.26 -12.36 1.43
N ALA A 61 -0.44 -11.05 1.29
CA ALA A 61 0.58 -10.13 0.82
C ALA A 61 1.35 -9.58 2.03
N PHE A 62 2.65 -9.40 1.87
CA PHE A 62 3.53 -8.94 2.94
C PHE A 62 4.27 -7.68 2.51
N GLY A 63 4.82 -6.96 3.47
CA GLY A 63 5.72 -5.85 3.20
C GLY A 63 6.38 -5.37 4.47
N MET A 64 7.43 -4.58 4.29
CA MET A 64 8.14 -3.93 5.38
C MET A 64 8.49 -2.50 4.94
N ALA A 65 8.40 -1.57 5.88
CA ALA A 65 8.78 -0.20 5.69
C ALA A 65 9.58 0.29 6.90
N VAL A 66 10.57 1.13 6.62
CA VAL A 66 11.33 1.89 7.63
C VAL A 66 11.21 3.36 7.26
N SER A 67 10.85 4.18 8.26
CA SER A 67 10.69 5.61 8.10
C SER A 67 11.64 6.35 9.04
N GLU A 68 12.14 7.49 8.58
CA GLU A 68 13.01 8.40 9.34
C GLU A 68 12.40 9.80 9.33
N VAL A 69 12.26 10.40 10.51
CA VAL A 69 11.70 11.74 10.69
C VAL A 69 12.61 12.59 11.56
N GLU A 70 12.61 13.90 11.31
CA GLU A 70 13.23 14.90 12.17
C GLU A 70 12.13 15.70 12.87
N LEU A 71 12.17 15.79 14.20
CA LEU A 71 11.11 16.37 15.02
C LEU A 71 11.55 17.71 15.62
N ASP A 72 10.74 18.76 15.41
CA ASP A 72 10.86 20.02 16.12
C ASP A 72 10.09 19.95 17.45
N VAL A 73 10.84 19.81 18.54
CA VAL A 73 10.30 19.65 19.90
C VAL A 73 9.65 20.90 20.50
N LEU A 74 9.70 22.05 19.81
CA LEU A 74 9.03 23.27 20.23
C LEU A 74 7.65 23.43 19.58
N THR A 75 7.44 22.83 18.40
CA THR A 75 6.20 23.01 17.63
C THR A 75 5.44 21.71 17.37
N GLY A 76 6.06 20.55 17.60
CA GLY A 76 5.51 19.24 17.27
C GLY A 76 5.48 18.94 15.77
N LYS A 77 6.05 19.82 14.93
CA LYS A 77 6.21 19.59 13.50
C LYS A 77 7.31 18.58 13.25
N TYR A 78 7.13 17.73 12.26
CA TYR A 78 8.18 16.83 11.80
C TYR A 78 8.47 17.02 10.32
N LYS A 79 9.71 16.74 9.92
CA LYS A 79 10.12 16.63 8.53
C LYS A 79 10.30 15.16 8.19
N PHE A 80 9.70 14.72 7.10
CA PHE A 80 9.83 13.34 6.65
C PHE A 80 11.11 13.20 5.82
N LEU A 81 12.16 12.62 6.42
CA LEU A 81 13.48 12.55 5.79
C LEU A 81 13.55 11.41 4.78
N ARG A 82 13.09 10.21 5.18
CA ARG A 82 13.31 9.02 4.36
C ARG A 82 12.27 7.94 4.63
N ALA A 83 11.90 7.22 3.57
CA ALA A 83 11.17 5.96 3.66
C ALA A 83 11.82 4.90 2.75
N ASP A 84 12.08 3.72 3.29
CA ASP A 84 12.53 2.54 2.54
C ASP A 84 11.49 1.43 2.66
N ILE A 85 10.99 0.96 1.52
CA ILE A 85 9.90 -0.01 1.43
C ILE A 85 10.33 -1.22 0.61
N ILE A 86 10.03 -2.41 1.12
CA ILE A 86 9.97 -3.64 0.32
C ILE A 86 8.57 -4.25 0.40
N HIS A 87 7.93 -4.49 -0.74
CA HIS A 87 6.56 -4.99 -0.79
C HIS A 87 6.40 -6.23 -1.68
N ASP A 88 5.68 -7.24 -1.18
CA ASP A 88 5.45 -8.52 -1.85
C ASP A 88 4.21 -8.48 -2.74
N VAL A 89 4.46 -8.39 -4.05
CA VAL A 89 3.44 -8.45 -5.11
C VAL A 89 3.46 -9.78 -5.88
N GLY A 90 4.15 -10.79 -5.32
CA GLY A 90 4.48 -12.02 -6.02
C GLY A 90 5.24 -11.78 -7.33
N ARG A 91 4.83 -12.44 -8.41
CA ARG A 91 5.33 -12.11 -9.75
C ARG A 91 4.48 -10.98 -10.35
N SER A 92 4.95 -9.75 -10.16
CA SER A 92 4.34 -8.53 -10.71
C SER A 92 3.88 -8.70 -12.17
N ILE A 93 2.66 -8.26 -12.46
CA ILE A 93 2.13 -8.19 -13.83
C ILE A 93 2.69 -6.97 -14.54
N ASN A 94 2.79 -5.83 -13.84
CA ASN A 94 3.38 -4.60 -14.33
C ASN A 94 4.10 -3.87 -13.17
N LYS A 95 5.44 -3.98 -13.16
CA LYS A 95 6.27 -3.43 -12.08
C LYS A 95 6.06 -1.94 -11.84
N LYS A 96 5.82 -1.14 -12.90
CA LYS A 96 5.65 0.31 -12.77
C LYS A 96 4.35 0.69 -12.08
N ILE A 97 3.27 -0.03 -12.40
CA ILE A 97 1.97 0.19 -11.75
C ILE A 97 2.04 -0.26 -10.29
N ASP A 98 2.65 -1.41 -10.03
CA ASP A 98 2.75 -1.95 -8.67
C ASP A 98 3.60 -1.04 -7.76
N ILE A 99 4.70 -0.47 -8.28
CA ILE A 99 5.49 0.53 -7.54
C ILE A 99 4.63 1.76 -7.23
N GLY A 100 3.93 2.32 -8.22
CA GLY A 100 3.07 3.48 -8.00
C GLY A 100 1.91 3.22 -7.04
N GLN A 101 1.38 1.99 -6.99
CA GLN A 101 0.39 1.57 -6.00
C GLN A 101 0.99 1.54 -4.59
N VAL A 102 2.20 1.00 -4.43
CA VAL A 102 2.89 0.98 -3.12
C VAL A 102 3.19 2.40 -2.65
N GLU A 103 3.72 3.26 -3.53
CA GLU A 103 4.00 4.67 -3.23
C GLU A 103 2.74 5.42 -2.79
N GLY A 104 1.68 5.32 -3.60
CA GLY A 104 0.41 6.00 -3.34
C GLY A 104 -0.27 5.51 -2.06
N ALA A 105 -0.37 4.20 -1.86
CA ALA A 105 -0.99 3.62 -0.68
C ALA A 105 -0.19 3.95 0.59
N PHE A 106 1.14 3.94 0.53
CA PHE A 106 1.99 4.34 1.65
C PHE A 106 1.76 5.81 2.03
N ILE A 107 1.80 6.74 1.07
CA ILE A 107 1.56 8.16 1.36
C ILE A 107 0.13 8.41 1.84
N GLN A 108 -0.86 7.72 1.29
CA GLN A 108 -2.24 7.77 1.79
C GLN A 108 -2.33 7.30 3.25
N GLY A 109 -1.64 6.21 3.59
CA GLY A 109 -1.54 5.74 4.97
C GLY A 109 -0.81 6.74 5.88
N VAL A 110 0.22 7.43 5.37
CA VAL A 110 0.94 8.47 6.12
C VAL A 110 -0.02 9.60 6.48
N GLY A 111 -0.84 10.04 5.53
CA GLY A 111 -1.92 10.99 5.78
C GLY A 111 -2.84 10.56 6.92
N TRP A 112 -3.36 9.34 6.83
CA TRP A 112 -4.21 8.73 7.86
C TRP A 112 -3.57 8.74 9.26
N VAL A 113 -2.28 8.41 9.37
CA VAL A 113 -1.62 8.31 10.68
C VAL A 113 -1.08 9.62 11.22
N THR A 114 -1.03 10.72 10.45
CA THR A 114 -0.43 11.99 10.89
C THR A 114 -1.34 13.21 10.80
N ASN A 115 -2.04 13.42 9.68
CA ASN A 115 -2.67 14.71 9.38
C ASN A 115 -4.20 14.63 9.25
N GLU A 116 -4.72 13.48 8.83
CA GLU A 116 -6.12 13.29 8.47
C GLU A 116 -7.00 13.02 9.71
N GLU A 117 -7.44 14.10 10.36
CA GLU A 117 -8.33 14.05 11.52
C GLU A 117 -9.76 14.41 11.13
N MET A 118 -10.77 13.67 11.62
CA MET A 118 -12.18 14.07 11.49
C MET A 118 -12.64 14.76 12.78
N LYS A 119 -13.18 15.98 12.66
CA LYS A 119 -13.62 16.77 13.82
C LYS A 119 -15.13 16.97 13.78
N TYR A 120 -15.81 16.68 14.89
CA TYR A 120 -17.24 16.86 15.04
C TYR A 120 -17.55 17.81 16.19
N ASP A 121 -18.61 18.60 16.07
CA ASP A 121 -19.15 19.35 17.21
C ASP A 121 -20.03 18.48 18.12
N GLU A 122 -20.48 19.03 19.24
CA GLU A 122 -21.37 18.36 20.20
C GLU A 122 -22.73 17.95 19.60
N LYS A 123 -23.11 18.51 18.44
CA LYS A 123 -24.35 18.20 17.73
C LYS A 123 -24.14 17.13 16.63
N GLY A 124 -22.91 16.66 16.43
CA GLY A 124 -22.54 15.67 15.42
C GLY A 124 -22.29 16.24 14.02
N ASN A 125 -22.13 17.56 13.87
CA ASN A 125 -21.79 18.15 12.58
C ASN A 125 -20.29 17.99 12.28
N LEU A 126 -19.95 17.58 11.05
CA LEU A 126 -18.56 17.50 10.61
C LEU A 126 -17.97 18.90 10.37
N LEU A 127 -17.05 19.30 11.25
CA LEU A 127 -16.45 20.63 11.26
C LEU A 127 -15.49 20.84 10.09
N ASN A 128 -14.80 19.80 9.64
CA ASN A 128 -13.79 19.87 8.60
C ASN A 128 -14.14 19.06 7.35
N HIS A 129 -15.20 19.49 6.68
CA HIS A 129 -15.81 18.82 5.51
C HIS A 129 -15.26 19.33 4.17
N SER A 130 -14.12 20.01 4.14
CA SER A 130 -13.50 20.55 2.93
C SER A 130 -11.97 20.32 2.92
N PRO A 131 -11.30 20.30 1.75
CA PRO A 131 -9.83 20.20 1.67
C PRO A 131 -9.08 21.35 2.38
N ASP A 132 -9.76 22.48 2.58
CA ASP A 132 -9.22 23.61 3.32
C ASP A 132 -9.10 23.32 4.82
N THR A 133 -9.87 22.35 5.33
CA THR A 133 -9.97 22.03 6.76
C THR A 133 -9.60 20.57 7.08
N TYR A 134 -9.69 19.66 6.12
CA TYR A 134 -9.23 18.27 6.19
C TYR A 134 -7.96 18.12 5.34
N LYS A 135 -6.84 17.78 5.99
CA LYS A 135 -5.51 17.86 5.39
C LYS A 135 -4.97 16.49 5.01
N ILE A 136 -5.24 16.10 3.77
CA ILE A 136 -4.51 15.01 3.11
C ILE A 136 -3.04 15.42 2.87
N PRO A 137 -2.12 14.45 2.68
CA PRO A 137 -0.74 14.74 2.32
C PRO A 137 -0.63 15.57 1.04
N GLY A 138 0.15 16.65 1.13
CA GLY A 138 0.61 17.43 -0.01
C GLY A 138 1.99 16.99 -0.50
N VAL A 139 2.51 17.67 -1.52
CA VAL A 139 3.82 17.34 -2.13
C VAL A 139 4.99 17.46 -1.15
N ASN A 140 4.87 18.31 -0.12
CA ASN A 140 5.90 18.51 0.90
C ASN A 140 5.85 17.45 2.01
N ASP A 141 4.81 16.62 2.05
CA ASP A 141 4.67 15.52 3.01
C ASP A 141 5.27 14.21 2.47
N ILE A 142 5.77 14.22 1.23
CA ILE A 142 6.52 13.10 0.63
C ILE A 142 7.94 13.08 1.24
N PRO A 143 8.47 11.90 1.62
CA PRO A 143 9.82 11.80 2.18
C PRO A 143 10.86 12.28 1.18
N VAL A 144 11.89 12.98 1.68
CA VAL A 144 12.98 13.52 0.84
C VAL A 144 13.69 12.40 0.06
N ILE A 145 13.89 11.26 0.71
CA ILE A 145 14.40 10.03 0.08
C ILE A 145 13.28 8.98 0.12
N PHE A 146 12.75 8.60 -1.04
CA PHE A 146 11.68 7.61 -1.13
C PHE A 146 12.11 6.41 -1.97
N ASN A 147 12.45 5.30 -1.30
CA ASN A 147 12.89 4.07 -1.95
C ASN A 147 11.80 3.01 -1.85
N VAL A 148 11.31 2.55 -3.00
CA VAL A 148 10.30 1.48 -3.07
C VAL A 148 10.82 0.32 -3.93
N HIS A 149 10.89 -0.85 -3.31
CA HIS A 149 11.30 -2.09 -3.94
C HIS A 149 10.18 -3.13 -3.89
N LEU A 150 10.08 -3.93 -4.95
CA LEU A 150 9.20 -5.08 -4.97
C LEU A 150 10.00 -6.33 -4.58
N LEU A 151 9.45 -7.16 -3.69
CA LEU A 151 10.09 -8.41 -3.28
C LEU A 151 10.18 -9.36 -4.48
N GLU A 152 11.41 -9.76 -4.81
CA GLU A 152 11.65 -10.73 -5.89
C GLU A 152 11.64 -12.17 -5.36
N GLY A 153 11.39 -13.14 -6.24
CA GLY A 153 11.47 -14.56 -5.89
C GLY A 153 10.31 -15.13 -5.05
N ALA A 154 9.22 -14.38 -4.85
CA ALA A 154 8.06 -14.79 -4.04
C ALA A 154 6.77 -15.09 -4.84
N PRO A 155 6.80 -15.85 -5.96
CA PRO A 155 5.62 -16.04 -6.80
C PRO A 155 4.49 -16.74 -6.04
N GLN A 156 3.24 -16.37 -6.33
CA GLN A 156 2.05 -17.06 -5.80
C GLN A 156 1.57 -18.11 -6.83
N PRO A 157 1.81 -19.43 -6.66
CA PRO A 157 1.59 -20.40 -7.74
C PRO A 157 0.15 -20.50 -8.28
N LYS A 158 -0.86 -20.16 -7.48
CA LYS A 158 -2.27 -20.39 -7.81
C LYS A 158 -3.03 -19.14 -8.31
N THR A 159 -2.33 -18.05 -8.61
CA THR A 159 -2.93 -16.80 -9.12
C THR A 159 -2.51 -16.52 -10.56
N ILE A 160 -3.22 -15.57 -11.20
CA ILE A 160 -2.90 -15.13 -12.56
C ILE A 160 -1.45 -14.65 -12.64
N ARG A 161 -0.68 -15.21 -13.59
CA ARG A 161 0.75 -14.92 -13.78
C ARG A 161 1.62 -15.06 -12.52
N ARG A 162 1.12 -15.75 -11.49
CA ARG A 162 1.72 -15.88 -10.16
C ARG A 162 1.87 -14.57 -9.36
N SER A 163 1.00 -13.59 -9.60
CA SER A 163 0.99 -12.29 -8.91
C SER A 163 0.26 -12.32 -7.56
N LYS A 164 0.45 -11.27 -6.76
CA LYS A 164 -0.36 -10.96 -5.58
C LYS A 164 -1.02 -9.60 -5.74
N ALA A 165 -2.09 -9.36 -4.98
CA ALA A 165 -2.76 -8.07 -4.91
C ALA A 165 -1.88 -7.04 -4.21
N VAL A 166 -1.89 -5.80 -4.72
CA VAL A 166 -1.07 -4.68 -4.23
C VAL A 166 -1.89 -3.44 -3.84
N GLY A 167 -3.20 -3.43 -4.10
CA GLY A 167 -4.02 -2.21 -3.93
C GLY A 167 -4.10 -1.72 -2.47
N GLU A 168 -4.51 -2.60 -1.56
CA GLU A 168 -4.69 -2.27 -0.14
C GLU A 168 -3.47 -2.59 0.75
N PRO A 169 -2.74 -3.71 0.57
CA PRO A 169 -1.72 -4.14 1.52
C PRO A 169 -0.63 -3.11 1.87
N PRO A 170 -0.11 -2.28 0.93
CA PRO A 170 0.93 -1.31 1.26
C PRO A 170 0.45 -0.12 2.11
N PHE A 171 -0.87 0.11 2.23
CA PHE A 171 -1.42 1.19 3.06
C PHE A 171 -0.97 1.09 4.52
N MET A 172 -0.91 -0.14 5.04
CA MET A 172 -0.52 -0.43 6.42
C MET A 172 0.96 -0.15 6.70
N LEU A 173 1.79 0.00 5.66
CA LEU A 173 3.22 0.28 5.85
C LEU A 173 3.47 1.66 6.48
N ALA A 174 2.50 2.58 6.39
CA ALA A 174 2.56 3.90 7.00
C ALA A 174 2.68 3.88 8.53
N PHE A 175 2.36 2.77 9.20
CA PHE A 175 2.63 2.62 10.63
C PHE A 175 4.11 2.82 10.96
N SER A 176 5.03 2.51 10.03
CA SER A 176 6.46 2.82 10.21
C SER A 176 6.70 4.32 10.45
N THR A 177 5.94 5.21 9.79
CA THR A 177 6.04 6.66 9.99
C THR A 177 5.48 7.09 11.34
N TRP A 178 4.33 6.55 11.74
CA TRP A 178 3.78 6.82 13.08
C TRP A 178 4.72 6.34 14.20
N LEU A 179 5.31 5.15 14.03
CA LEU A 179 6.30 4.61 14.96
C LEU A 179 7.60 5.43 14.98
N ALA A 180 8.07 5.92 13.84
CA ALA A 180 9.25 6.80 13.78
C ALA A 180 9.00 8.14 14.49
N ILE A 181 7.81 8.71 14.35
CA ILE A 181 7.40 9.90 15.12
C ILE A 181 7.37 9.58 16.61
N LYS A 182 6.83 8.43 16.99
CA LYS A 182 6.78 8.00 18.40
C LYS A 182 8.17 7.82 18.99
N ASP A 183 9.08 7.19 18.24
CA ASP A 183 10.48 7.05 18.63
C ASP A 183 11.16 8.42 18.81
N ALA A 184 10.95 9.36 17.88
CA ALA A 184 11.49 10.71 17.98
C ALA A 184 10.95 11.49 19.20
N VAL A 185 9.67 11.31 19.56
CA VAL A 185 9.11 11.90 20.80
C VAL A 185 9.73 11.24 22.04
N SER A 186 9.91 9.91 22.02
CA SER A 186 10.49 9.15 23.13
C SER A 186 11.93 9.58 23.45
N ALA A 187 12.70 9.98 22.42
CA ALA A 187 14.04 10.50 22.56
C ALA A 187 14.14 11.75 23.46
N VAL A 188 13.05 12.51 23.66
CA VAL A 188 13.01 13.66 24.57
C VAL A 188 13.22 13.24 26.05
N ALA A 189 12.93 11.98 26.40
CA ALA A 189 13.21 11.40 27.72
C ALA A 189 14.21 10.22 27.63
N ASP A 190 15.18 10.29 26.71
CA ASP A 190 16.20 9.25 26.49
C ASP A 190 15.61 7.84 26.26
N HIS A 191 14.45 7.77 25.62
CA HIS A 191 13.69 6.53 25.39
C HIS A 191 13.28 5.76 26.65
N ARG A 192 13.24 6.42 27.81
CA ARG A 192 12.84 5.79 29.09
C ARG A 192 11.33 5.71 29.29
N ILE A 193 10.58 6.57 28.61
CA ILE A 193 9.13 6.70 28.73
C ILE A 193 8.51 6.55 27.35
N GLU A 194 7.53 5.66 27.23
CA GLU A 194 6.75 5.50 26.00
C GLU A 194 5.80 6.70 25.82
N PRO A 195 5.90 7.47 24.72
CA PRO A 195 5.02 8.61 24.49
C PRO A 195 3.56 8.19 24.29
N GLU A 196 2.65 8.99 24.83
CA GLU A 196 1.21 8.79 24.68
C GLU A 196 0.63 9.82 23.70
N PHE A 197 0.10 9.34 22.56
CA PHE A 197 -0.76 10.08 21.64
C PHE A 197 -1.50 9.10 20.71
N SER A 198 -2.66 9.52 20.20
CA SER A 198 -3.49 8.72 19.29
C SER A 198 -3.14 8.95 17.82
N ILE A 199 -3.63 8.06 16.95
CA ILE A 199 -3.75 8.34 15.51
C ILE A 199 -4.95 9.26 15.28
N PRO A 200 -4.84 10.28 14.41
CA PRO A 200 -3.62 10.74 13.75
C PRO A 200 -2.69 11.50 14.71
N ALA A 201 -1.38 11.34 14.53
CA ALA A 201 -0.32 12.05 15.23
C ALA A 201 -0.17 13.48 14.67
N THR A 202 -1.18 14.31 14.90
CA THR A 202 -1.14 15.72 14.50
C THR A 202 -0.05 16.46 15.25
N HIS A 203 0.47 17.55 14.68
CA HIS A 203 1.49 18.38 15.34
C HIS A 203 1.09 18.80 16.77
N GLU A 204 -0.20 19.11 16.98
CA GLU A 204 -0.75 19.44 18.29
C GLU A 204 -0.62 18.27 19.28
N LYS A 205 -1.05 17.06 18.90
CA LYS A 205 -0.95 15.87 19.76
C LYS A 205 0.49 15.50 20.06
N ILE A 206 1.37 15.63 19.07
CA ILE A 206 2.82 15.43 19.24
C ILE A 206 3.36 16.41 20.28
N LEU A 207 3.07 17.71 20.13
CA LEU A 207 3.55 18.75 21.04
C LEU A 207 3.04 18.55 22.48
N LEU A 208 1.75 18.25 22.64
CA LEU A 208 1.17 17.97 23.96
C LEU A 208 1.80 16.73 24.62
N SER A 209 2.11 15.71 23.82
CA SER A 209 2.81 14.51 24.31
C SER A 209 4.24 14.84 24.77
N ILE A 210 4.98 15.64 24.00
CA ILE A 210 6.32 16.13 24.36
C ILE A 210 6.28 16.92 25.68
N ASP A 211 5.32 17.84 25.83
CA ASP A 211 5.19 18.67 27.03
C ASP A 211 4.86 17.85 28.27
N LYS A 212 4.01 16.82 28.14
CA LYS A 212 3.73 15.86 29.20
C LYS A 212 5.00 15.08 29.58
N LEU A 213 5.69 14.54 28.59
CA LEU A 213 6.90 13.74 28.77
C LEU A 213 8.03 14.52 29.47
N LYS A 214 8.22 15.81 29.13
CA LYS A 214 9.19 16.71 29.79
C LYS A 214 8.88 16.96 31.26
N ARG A 215 7.60 16.94 31.66
CA ARG A 215 7.21 17.10 33.07
C ARG A 215 7.52 15.82 33.85
N GLU A 216 7.18 14.67 33.27
CA GLU A 216 7.43 13.35 33.87
C GLU A 216 8.92 13.03 33.97
N SER A 217 9.74 13.44 33.00
CA SER A 217 11.19 13.21 33.05
C SER A 217 11.93 14.08 34.07
N CYS A 218 11.37 15.23 34.47
CA CYS A 218 11.90 16.04 35.58
C CYS A 218 11.60 15.44 36.96
N GLU A 219 10.67 14.49 37.06
CA GLU A 219 10.27 13.84 38.30
C GLU A 219 11.02 12.52 38.56
N ILE A 220 11.84 12.05 37.61
CA ILE A 220 12.62 10.79 37.65
C ILE A 220 14.12 11.09 37.72
#